data_AF-A0A4Q5QZR1-F1
#
_entry.id   AF-A0A4Q5QZR1-F1
#
_cell.length_a   1.000
_cell.length_b   1.000
_cell.length_c   1.000
_cell.angle_alpha   90.00
_cell.angle_beta   90.00
_cell.angle_gamma   90.00
#
_symmetry.space_group_name_H-M   'P 1'
#
loop_
_entity.id
_entity.type
_entity.pdbx_description
1 polymer ?
#
loop_
_entity_poly.entity_id
_entity_poly.type
_entity_poly.pdbx_seq_one_letter_code
_entity_poly.pdbx_strand_id
1 'polypeptide(L)' 'MSSPPAYRFEHSLQHYGDGDLDIWIVMSATRGSRDPMAKCYSRDDAVRIVDALNAAAEVS' A
#
# COMPACT_ATOMS: atom_id res chain seq x y z
N MET A 1 24.20 18.43 -10.61
CA MET A 1 22.76 18.25 -10.39
C MET A 1 22.59 17.11 -9.40
N SER A 2 22.03 17.36 -8.21
CA SER A 2 21.69 16.28 -7.27
C SER A 2 20.41 15.62 -7.78
N SER A 3 20.39 14.29 -7.91
CA SER A 3 19.14 13.58 -8.16
C SER A 3 18.12 13.94 -7.08
N PRO A 4 16.82 14.04 -7.43
CA PRO A 4 15.77 14.20 -6.43
C PRO A 4 15.85 13.02 -5.45
N PRO A 5 15.50 13.24 -4.16
CA PRO A 5 15.47 12.17 -3.18
C PRO A 5 14.53 11.07 -3.68
N ALA A 6 15.06 9.84 -3.78
CA ALA A 6 14.26 8.68 -4.12
C ALA A 6 13.32 8.38 -2.95
N TYR A 7 12.05 8.78 -3.08
CA TYR A 7 11.02 8.43 -2.11
C TYR A 7 10.66 6.95 -2.30
N ARG A 8 11.16 6.08 -1.41
CA ARG A 8 10.71 4.69 -1.36
C ARG A 8 9.37 4.64 -0.64
N PHE A 9 8.35 4.20 -1.35
CA PHE A 9 7.05 3.90 -0.76
C PHE A 9 6.99 2.44 -0.33
N GLU A 10 6.38 2.19 0.82
CA GLU A 10 6.04 0.85 1.31
C GLU A 10 4.52 0.72 1.30
N HIS A 11 4.03 -0.37 0.71
CA HIS A 11 2.61 -0.67 0.59
C HIS A 11 2.30 -1.96 1.31
N SER A 12 1.29 -1.95 2.17
CA SER A 12 0.88 -3.14 2.93
C SER A 12 -0.62 -3.31 2.95
N LEU A 13 -1.04 -4.56 3.10
CA LEU A 13 -2.42 -4.96 3.18
C LEU A 13 -2.78 -5.25 4.64
N GLN A 14 -3.84 -4.63 5.12
CA GLN A 14 -4.45 -4.94 6.41
C GLN A 14 -5.87 -5.47 6.20
N HIS A 15 -6.26 -6.42 7.04
CA HIS A 15 -7.56 -7.06 7.01
C HIS A 15 -8.21 -6.94 8.38
N TYR A 16 -9.47 -6.53 8.39
CA TYR A 16 -10.31 -6.43 9.58
C TYR A 16 -11.65 -7.08 9.29
N GLY A 17 -11.97 -8.16 9.99
CA GLY A 17 -13.24 -8.87 9.84
C GLY A 17 -13.14 -10.34 10.26
N ASP A 18 -14.30 -10.97 10.34
CA ASP A 18 -14.48 -12.41 10.60
C ASP A 18 -15.61 -12.93 9.70
N GLY A 19 -15.33 -13.05 8.39
CA GLY A 19 -16.24 -13.64 7.40
C GLY A 19 -16.72 -12.67 6.32
N ASP A 20 -18.02 -12.65 6.02
CA ASP A 20 -18.58 -11.95 4.85
C ASP A 20 -18.53 -10.40 4.90
N LEU A 21 -18.12 -9.83 6.04
CA LEU A 21 -17.97 -8.38 6.26
C LEU A 21 -16.50 -7.96 6.41
N ASP A 22 -15.61 -8.67 5.69
CA ASP A 22 -14.18 -8.36 5.67
C ASP A 22 -13.88 -7.01 5.00
N ILE A 23 -13.22 -6.11 5.74
CA ILE A 23 -12.69 -4.86 5.21
C ILE A 23 -11.20 -5.06 4.93
N TRP A 24 -10.80 -4.75 3.69
CA TRP A 24 -9.41 -4.77 3.26
C TRP A 24 -8.90 -3.34 3.09
N ILE A 25 -7.81 -3.01 3.75
CA ILE A 25 -7.23 -1.67 3.77
C ILE A 25 -5.85 -1.74 3.13
N VAL A 26 -5.64 -0.95 2.08
CA VAL A 26 -4.32 -0.72 1.53
C VAL A 26 -3.72 0.49 2.24
N MET A 27 -2.61 0.25 2.92
CA MET A 27 -1.79 1.25 3.59
C MET A 27 -0.62 1.61 2.69
N SER A 28 -0.35 2.91 2.52
CA SER A 28 0.77 3.41 1.72
C SER A 28 1.47 4.55 2.44
N ALA A 29 2.77 4.42 2.64
CA ALA A 29 3.58 5.45 3.27
C ALA A 29 4.93 5.54 2.59
N THR A 30 5.56 6.72 2.64
CA THR A 30 7.01 6.79 2.44
C THR A 30 7.69 6.07 3.60
N ARG A 31 8.72 5.28 3.29
CA ARG A 31 9.49 4.54 4.30
C ARG A 31 10.01 5.48 5.38
N GLY A 32 9.65 5.20 6.64
CA GLY A 32 9.99 6.04 7.79
C GLY A 32 9.01 7.17 8.09
N SER A 33 7.93 7.34 7.31
CA SER A 33 6.82 8.24 7.66
C SER A 33 5.92 7.61 8.73
N ARG A 34 5.38 8.46 9.61
CA ARG A 34 4.44 8.06 10.66
C ARG A 34 2.98 8.13 10.23
N ASP A 35 2.69 8.77 9.09
CA ASP A 35 1.34 9.04 8.62
C ASP A 35 1.09 8.31 7.28
N PRO A 36 0.72 7.02 7.31
CA PRO A 36 0.31 6.29 6.11
C PRO A 36 -1.02 6.81 5.58
N MET A 37 -1.14 6.91 4.26
CA MET A 37 -2.43 7.01 3.60
C MET A 37 -3.12 5.64 3.66
N ALA A 38 -4.39 5.62 4.03
CA ALA A 38 -5.20 4.42 4.15
C ALA A 38 -6.45 4.54 3.27
N LYS A 39 -6.78 3.48 2.53
CA LYS A 39 -8.05 3.41 1.80
C LYS A 39 -8.60 1.98 1.80
N CYS A 40 -9.91 1.86 1.97
CA CYS A 40 -10.62 0.59 2.00
C CYS A 40 -11.02 0.13 0.59
N TYR A 41 -10.95 -1.17 0.38
CA TYR A 41 -11.25 -1.84 -0.88
C TYR A 41 -11.95 -3.18 -0.61
N SER A 42 -12.52 -3.76 -1.67
CA SER A 42 -12.86 -5.18 -1.67
C SER A 42 -11.57 -6.02 -1.56
N ARG A 43 -11.67 -7.28 -1.14
CA ARG A 43 -10.52 -8.19 -1.04
C ARG A 43 -9.71 -8.25 -2.33
N ASP A 44 -10.38 -8.57 -3.43
CA ASP A 44 -9.74 -8.80 -4.72
C ASP A 44 -9.06 -7.54 -5.24
N ASP A 45 -9.69 -6.38 -5.04
CA ASP A 45 -9.10 -5.11 -5.46
C ASP A 45 -7.91 -4.74 -4.58
N ALA A 46 -8.00 -4.94 -3.27
CA ALA A 46 -6.92 -4.62 -2.34
C ALA A 46 -5.64 -5.41 -2.66
N VAL A 47 -5.76 -6.70 -2.95
CA VAL A 47 -4.64 -7.56 -3.34
C VAL A 47 -4.03 -7.07 -4.66
N ARG A 48 -4.84 -6.86 -5.71
CA ARG A 48 -4.34 -6.38 -7.01
C ARG A 48 -3.63 -5.04 -6.91
N ILE A 49 -4.17 -4.12 -6.10
CA ILE A 49 -3.59 -2.80 -5.91
C ILE A 49 -2.25 -2.90 -5.19
N VAL A 50 -2.15 -3.67 -4.10
CA VAL A 50 -0.88 -3.77 -3.35
C VAL A 50 0.21 -4.43 -4.19
N ASP A 51 -0.14 -5.45 -4.98
CA ASP A 51 0.80 -6.13 -5.87
C ASP A 51 1.32 -5.17 -6.95
N ALA A 52 0.42 -4.41 -7.58
CA ALA A 52 0.79 -3.42 -8.60
C ALA A 52 1.68 -2.31 -8.04
N LEU A 53 1.37 -1.82 -6.83
CA LEU A 53 2.16 -0.77 -6.17
C LEU A 53 3.55 -1.27 -5.79
N ASN A 54 3.67 -2.48 -5.24
CA ASN A 54 4.96 -3.07 -4.90
C ASN A 54 5.80 -3.37 -6.15
N ALA A 55 5.18 -3.87 -7.23
CA ALA A 55 5.88 -4.09 -8.50
C ALA A 55 6.43 -2.78 -9.09
N ALA A 56 5.68 -1.67 -9.02
CA ALA A 56 6.14 -0.36 -9.47
C ALA A 56 7.31 0.18 -8.62
N ALA A 57 7.31 -0.13 -7.31
CA ALA A 57 8.36 0.30 -6.39
C ALA A 57 9.69 -0.44 -6.58
N GLU A 58 9.68 -1.68 -7.08
CA GLU A 58 10.90 -2.46 -7.37
C GLU A 58 11.62 -2.04 -8.66
N VAL A 59 10.90 -1.40 -9.59
CA VAL A 59 11.42 -0.98 -10.90
C VAL A 59 12.07 0.42 -10.84
N SER A 60 11.99 1.11 -9.70
CA SER A 60 12.45 2.49 -9.49
C SER A 60 13.75 2.61 -8.69
#